data_AF-B9XMH5-F1
#
_entry.id   AF-B9XMH5-F1
#
_cell.length_a   1.000
_cell.length_b   1.000
_cell.length_c   1.000
_cell.angle_alpha   90.00
_cell.angle_beta   90.00
_cell.angle_gamma   90.00
#
_symmetry.space_group_name_H-M   'P 1'
#
loop_
_entity.id
_entity.type
_entity.pdbx_description
1 polymer ?
#
loop_
_entity_poly.entity_id
_entity_poly.type
_entity_poly.pdbx_seq_one_letter_code
_entity_poly.pdbx_strand_id
1 'polypeptide(L)'
;MNVPEQIRISVGAFSGKRVGYALAFLSLTLVPAHFYISCEASDAVAGTSLIFFLLTVVLSFLVPRGTPHRFRPPALAFLAVIAHGFCAH
;
A
#
# COMPACT_ATOMS: atom_id res chain seq x y z
N MET A 1 -18.70 -19.18 -20.51
CA MET A 1 -17.66 -18.47 -21.27
C MET A 1 -16.32 -18.81 -20.63
N ASN A 2 -15.49 -19.60 -21.30
CA ASN A 2 -14.15 -19.96 -20.80
C ASN A 2 -13.24 -18.74 -20.95
N VAL A 3 -12.84 -18.15 -19.83
CA VAL A 3 -11.84 -17.09 -19.80
C VAL A 3 -10.53 -17.66 -20.35
N PRO A 4 -9.89 -17.02 -21.36
CA PRO A 4 -8.65 -17.52 -21.95
C PRO A 4 -7.56 -17.72 -20.90
N GLU A 5 -6.90 -18.88 -20.95
CA GLU A 5 -5.88 -19.31 -19.99
C GLU A 5 -4.68 -18.34 -19.93
N GLN A 6 -4.42 -17.61 -21.02
CA GLN A 6 -3.40 -16.57 -21.14
C GLN A 6 -3.69 -15.35 -20.23
N ILE A 7 -4.96 -15.00 -20.00
CA ILE A 7 -5.36 -13.95 -19.04
C ILE A 7 -5.14 -14.45 -17.61
N ARG A 8 -5.36 -15.74 -17.38
CA ARG A 8 -5.20 -16.41 -16.08
C ARG A 8 -3.75 -16.41 -15.60
N ILE A 9 -2.79 -16.55 -16.51
CA ILE A 9 -1.35 -16.53 -16.20
C ILE A 9 -0.85 -15.10 -15.95
N SER A 10 -1.38 -14.09 -16.66
CA SER A 10 -1.01 -12.69 -16.46
C SER A 10 -1.47 -12.13 -15.10
N VAL A 11 -2.63 -12.56 -14.61
CA VAL A 11 -3.18 -12.17 -13.29
C VAL A 11 -2.60 -13.04 -12.14
N GLY A 12 -1.99 -14.18 -12.44
CA GLY A 12 -1.36 -15.06 -11.45
C GLY A 12 -0.14 -14.45 -10.74
N ALA A 13 0.57 -13.53 -11.40
CA ALA A 13 1.66 -12.77 -10.79
C ALA A 13 1.16 -11.52 -10.02
N PHE A 14 0.03 -10.94 -10.43
CA PHE A 14 -0.53 -9.71 -9.87
C PHE A 14 -1.48 -10.01 -8.71
N SER A 15 -0.92 -10.46 -7.58
CA SER A 15 -1.70 -10.62 -6.36
C SER A 15 -1.91 -9.26 -5.69
N GLY A 16 -3.14 -8.75 -5.65
CA GLY A 16 -3.47 -7.49 -4.96
C GLY A 16 -2.98 -7.45 -3.50
N LYS A 17 -2.87 -8.62 -2.85
CA LYS A 17 -2.25 -8.75 -1.52
C LYS A 17 -0.74 -8.46 -1.54
N ARG A 18 0.00 -8.99 -2.53
CA ARG A 18 1.44 -8.73 -2.70
C ARG A 18 1.71 -7.27 -3.03
N VAL A 19 0.93 -6.70 -3.96
CA VAL A 19 1.00 -5.28 -4.30
C VAL A 19 0.68 -4.42 -3.08
N GLY A 20 -0.33 -4.80 -2.29
CA GLY A 20 -0.64 -4.13 -1.04
C GLY A 20 0.53 -4.12 -0.05
N TYR A 21 1.23 -5.24 0.12
CA TYR A 21 2.43 -5.27 0.96
C TYR A 21 3.54 -4.39 0.40
N ALA A 22 3.79 -4.42 -0.91
CA ALA A 22 4.80 -3.58 -1.54
C ALA A 22 4.52 -2.09 -1.28
N LEU A 23 3.27 -1.65 -1.41
CA LEU A 23 2.85 -0.28 -1.11
C LEU A 23 3.02 0.07 0.38
N ALA A 24 2.63 -0.83 1.28
CA ALA A 24 2.79 -0.63 2.72
C ALA A 24 4.27 -0.51 3.13
N PHE A 25 5.14 -1.38 2.59
CA PHE A 25 6.58 -1.32 2.83
C PHE A 25 7.21 -0.06 2.25
N LEU A 26 6.87 0.29 1.00
CA LEU A 26 7.35 1.51 0.36
C LEU A 26 6.97 2.75 1.19
N SER A 27 5.74 2.79 1.70
CA SER A 27 5.26 3.82 2.61
C SER A 27 6.15 3.91 3.86
N LEU A 28 6.35 2.80 4.57
CA LEU A 28 7.20 2.76 5.78
C LEU A 28 8.63 3.22 5.53
N THR A 29 9.22 2.87 4.39
CA THR A 29 10.59 3.26 4.06
C THR A 29 10.74 4.75 3.73
N LEU A 30 9.64 5.47 3.51
CA LEU A 30 9.65 6.92 3.31
C LEU A 30 9.63 7.71 4.63
N VAL A 31 9.30 7.08 5.77
CA VAL A 31 9.28 7.75 7.07
C VAL A 31 10.62 8.43 7.42
N PRO A 32 11.79 7.79 7.22
CA PRO A 32 13.07 8.45 7.48
C PRO A 32 13.33 9.69 6.59
N ALA A 33 12.66 9.81 5.44
CA ALA A 33 12.87 10.95 4.54
C ALA A 33 12.47 12.28 5.19
N HIS A 34 11.49 12.28 6.11
CA HIS A 34 11.09 13.47 6.84
C HIS A 34 12.27 14.18 7.52
N PHE A 35 13.29 13.46 7.99
CA PHE A 35 14.42 14.08 8.69
C PHE A 35 15.43 14.79 7.76
N TYR A 36 15.25 14.71 6.44
CA TYR A 36 16.22 15.20 5.45
C TYR A 36 15.61 16.10 4.37
N ILE A 37 14.31 16.36 4.42
CA ILE A 37 13.56 17.12 3.39
C ILE A 37 12.93 18.38 3.99
N SER A 38 12.50 19.29 3.12
CA SER A 38 11.76 20.50 3.52
C SER A 38 10.34 20.18 3.98
N CYS A 39 9.71 21.10 4.72
CA CYS A 39 8.31 20.99 5.16
C CYS A 39 7.34 20.68 3.99
N GLU A 40 7.46 21.40 2.87
CA GLU A 40 6.61 21.16 1.70
C GLU A 40 6.76 19.73 1.12
N ALA A 41 7.99 19.22 1.10
CA ALA A 41 8.25 17.85 0.65
C ALA A 41 7.78 16.82 1.69
N SER A 42 7.89 17.14 2.98
CA SER A 42 7.38 16.35 4.10
C SER A 42 5.86 16.18 4.02
N ASP A 43 5.11 17.25 3.77
CA ASP A 43 3.66 17.18 3.54
C ASP A 43 3.31 16.33 2.32
N ALA A 44 4.05 16.48 1.22
CA ALA A 44 3.86 15.68 0.01
C ALA A 44 4.12 14.17 0.25
N VAL A 45 5.15 13.83 1.05
CA VAL A 45 5.45 12.45 1.45
C VAL A 45 4.34 11.87 2.33
N ALA A 46 3.84 12.63 3.31
CA ALA A 46 2.71 12.22 4.15
C ALA A 46 1.43 12.01 3.30
N GLY A 47 1.15 12.92 2.36
CA GLY A 47 0.04 12.77 1.41
C GLY A 47 0.18 11.53 0.51
N THR A 48 1.39 11.24 0.04
CA THR A 48 1.68 10.03 -0.74
C THR A 48 1.44 8.76 0.09
N SER A 49 1.82 8.76 1.36
CA SER A 49 1.55 7.66 2.29
C SER A 49 0.05 7.37 2.43
N LEU A 50 -0.76 8.43 2.55
CA LEU A 50 -2.22 8.31 2.62
C LEU A 50 -2.80 7.68 1.32
N ILE A 51 -2.29 8.08 0.15
CA ILE A 51 -2.68 7.49 -1.13
C ILE A 51 -2.36 5.99 -1.15
N PHE A 52 -1.16 5.59 -0.70
CA PHE A 52 -0.79 4.18 -0.60
C PHE A 52 -1.73 3.41 0.32
N PHE A 53 -2.08 3.97 1.48
CA PHE A 53 -3.08 3.36 2.36
C PHE A 53 -4.42 3.13 1.64
N LEU A 54 -4.97 4.15 0.98
CA LEU A 54 -6.23 4.01 0.24
C LEU A 54 -6.15 2.94 -0.86
N LEU A 55 -5.06 2.89 -1.62
CA LEU A 55 -4.82 1.85 -2.62
C LEU A 55 -4.75 0.46 -2.00
N THR A 56 -4.06 0.29 -0.86
CA THR A 56 -4.02 -1.02 -0.17
C THR A 56 -5.38 -1.45 0.35
N VAL A 57 -6.24 -0.52 0.77
CA VAL A 57 -7.63 -0.80 1.17
C VAL A 57 -8.43 -1.30 -0.03
N VAL A 58 -8.39 -0.58 -1.15
CA VAL A 58 -9.06 -0.97 -2.41
C VAL A 58 -8.59 -2.35 -2.86
N LEU A 59 -7.28 -2.59 -2.91
CA LEU A 59 -6.70 -3.88 -3.29
C LEU A 59 -7.16 -5.02 -2.37
N SER A 60 -7.35 -4.76 -1.07
CA SER A 60 -7.82 -5.77 -0.12
C SER A 60 -9.27 -6.19 -0.36
N PHE A 61 -10.10 -5.32 -0.93
CA PHE A 61 -11.45 -5.65 -1.36
C PHE A 61 -11.48 -6.44 -2.67
N LEU A 62 -10.47 -6.28 -3.54
CA LEU A 62 -10.30 -7.05 -4.78
C LEU A 62 -9.74 -8.47 -4.54
N VAL A 63 -9.14 -8.71 -3.38
CA VAL A 63 -8.63 -10.04 -2.98
C VAL A 63 -9.79 -10.98 -2.61
N PRO A 64 -9.80 -12.26 -3.06
CA PRO A 64 -10.85 -13.22 -2.74
C PRO A 64 -11.10 -13.34 -1.23
N ARG A 65 -12.38 -13.38 -0.82
CA ARG A 65 -12.81 -13.35 0.59
C ARG A 65 -12.23 -14.48 1.45
N GLY A 66 -11.95 -15.65 0.85
CA GLY A 66 -11.33 -16.78 1.53
C GLY A 66 -9.82 -16.67 1.74
N THR A 67 -9.19 -15.58 1.26
CA THR A 67 -7.74 -15.39 1.42
C THR A 67 -7.42 -15.05 2.88
N PRO A 68 -6.59 -15.84 3.58
CA PRO A 68 -6.25 -15.54 4.97
C PRO A 68 -5.51 -14.21 5.04
N HIS A 69 -5.84 -13.42 6.07
CA HIS A 69 -5.19 -12.14 6.35
C HIS A 69 -5.21 -11.13 5.19
N ARG A 70 -6.31 -11.06 4.43
CA ARG A 70 -6.45 -10.11 3.31
C ARG A 70 -6.29 -8.64 3.71
N PHE A 71 -6.55 -8.29 4.97
CA PHE A 71 -6.44 -6.93 5.51
C PHE A 71 -5.14 -6.63 6.26
N ARG A 72 -4.16 -7.54 6.27
CA ARG A 72 -2.82 -7.22 6.83
C ARG A 72 -2.12 -6.08 6.08
N PRO A 73 -2.11 -6.04 4.73
CA PRO A 73 -1.49 -4.93 4.01
C PRO A 73 -2.05 -3.54 4.37
N PRO A 74 -3.38 -3.29 4.39
CA PRO A 74 -3.89 -1.99 4.78
C PRO A 74 -3.68 -1.68 6.25
N ALA A 75 -3.65 -2.68 7.15
CA ALA A 75 -3.26 -2.45 8.54
C ALA A 75 -1.81 -1.95 8.65
N LEU A 76 -0.88 -2.52 7.88
CA LEU A 76 0.51 -2.03 7.83
C LEU A 76 0.62 -0.65 7.20
N ALA A 77 -0.10 -0.39 6.11
CA ALA A 77 -0.12 0.93 5.48
C ALA A 77 -0.73 2.00 6.42
N PHE A 78 -1.71 1.63 7.24
CA PHE A 78 -2.26 2.53 8.25
C PHE A 78 -1.24 2.87 9.34
N LEU A 79 -0.46 1.89 9.82
CA LEU A 79 0.66 2.15 10.73
C LEU A 79 1.70 3.09 10.11
N ALA A 80 1.97 2.95 8.80
CA ALA A 80 2.84 3.86 8.08
C ALA A 80 2.29 5.30 8.11
N VAL A 81 1.00 5.50 7.78
CA VAL A 81 0.36 6.82 7.81
C VAL A 81 0.45 7.46 9.20
N ILE A 82 0.24 6.69 10.27
CA ILE A 82 0.42 7.18 11.65
C ILE A 82 1.87 7.63 11.88
N ALA A 83 2.86 6.83 11.45
CA ALA A 83 4.27 7.19 11.57
C ALA A 83 4.61 8.49 10.82
N HIS A 84 4.09 8.66 9.60
CA HIS A 84 4.23 9.91 8.85
C HIS A 84 3.59 11.09 9.59
N GLY A 85 2.39 10.91 10.18
CA GLY A 85 1.73 11.96 10.97
C GLY A 85 2.53 12.42 12.19
N PHE A 86 3.35 11.55 12.78
CA PHE A 86 4.26 11.92 13.88
C PHE A 86 5.56 12.59 13.42
N CYS A 87 5.95 12.45 12.15
CA CYS A 87 7.22 12.98 11.61
C CYS A 87 7.03 14.18 10.68
N ALA A 88 5.82 14.43 10.19
CA ALA A 88 5.50 15.58 9.38
C ALA A 88 5.63 16.89 10.20
N HIS A 89 6.27 17.90 9.60
CA HIS A 89 6.58 19.20 10.17
C HIS A 89 6.58 20.27 9.08
#